data_AF-A0A5D0Q054-F1
#
_entry.id   AF-A0A5D0Q054-F1
#
_cell.length_a   1.000
_cell.length_b   1.000
_cell.length_c   1.000
_cell.angle_alpha   90.00
_cell.angle_beta   90.00
_cell.angle_gamma   90.00
#
_symmetry.space_group_name_H-M   'P 1'
#
loop_
_entity.id
_entity.type
_entity.pdbx_description
1 polymer ?
#
loop_
_entity_poly.entity_id
_entity_poly.type
_entity_poly.pdbx_seq_one_letter_code
_entity_poly.pdbx_strand_id
1 'polypeptide(L)'
;MAQSPGSQDENTGARRGRRPVRPDPGSGPVALFAHRLWELKEQAGDPSFADMASRLGAAASKSSLAAAARGTTMPSWETTWEFVRVLAVHRLGRNEDEVRREWRTYWEEASRPANGPRHTITDEAPTSDEPPASDDPPPGPRPTGKRPRSGRRHAVLAAICGVVGAGAILIGWVLPHIVDDAEGTPTPPATPFDDSVFEKDVTYPDGTVVQSGTSFDKTWRIRNSGNIPWQDRYLTRMNDTPCKAPKRVAIGPVLPGESVDITVRVRAADSPGRCKIFWKMTDEHGAPLLAAKKPIFLDVSVT
;
A
#
# COMPACT_ATOMS: atom_id res chain seq x y z
N MET A 1 75.50 14.41 -2.05
CA MET A 1 74.37 13.95 -2.89
C MET A 1 73.26 13.50 -1.96
N ALA A 2 72.07 14.08 -2.18
CA ALA A 2 70.73 13.87 -1.62
C ALA A 2 70.51 12.98 -0.38
N GLN A 3 69.85 13.58 0.63
CA GLN A 3 68.96 12.90 1.58
C GLN A 3 67.65 12.53 0.87
N SER A 4 67.11 11.35 1.12
CA SER A 4 65.66 11.08 1.02
C SER A 4 65.25 10.11 2.14
N PRO A 5 64.29 10.50 2.99
CA PRO A 5 63.76 9.66 4.05
C PRO A 5 62.70 8.70 3.48
N GLY A 6 62.78 7.43 3.91
CA GLY A 6 61.74 6.44 3.66
C GLY A 6 60.44 6.84 4.35
N SER A 7 59.39 6.94 3.55
CA SER A 7 58.00 7.15 3.90
C SER A 7 57.53 6.16 4.97
N GLN A 8 57.06 6.70 6.09
CA GLN A 8 55.97 6.11 6.85
C GLN A 8 54.72 6.22 5.98
N ASP A 9 54.03 5.11 5.71
CA ASP A 9 52.62 5.14 5.33
C ASP A 9 51.90 3.95 5.94
N GLU A 10 51.15 4.27 7.00
CA GLU A 10 49.82 3.77 7.33
C GLU A 10 49.48 2.31 6.98
N ASN A 11 49.72 1.40 7.93
CA ASN A 11 48.85 0.23 8.07
C ASN A 11 47.58 0.68 8.81
N THR A 12 46.62 1.20 8.05
CA THR A 12 45.33 1.68 8.54
C THR A 12 44.61 0.54 9.25
N GLY A 13 44.39 0.71 10.56
CA GLY A 13 43.69 -0.25 11.40
C GLY A 13 42.31 -0.57 10.84
N ALA A 14 42.19 -1.76 10.24
CA ALA A 14 40.92 -2.34 9.86
C ALA A 14 40.06 -2.52 11.11
N ARG A 15 39.12 -1.59 11.34
CA ARG A 15 38.04 -1.74 12.32
C ARG A 15 37.20 -2.95 11.91
N ARG A 16 37.54 -4.11 12.46
CA ARG A 16 36.84 -5.39 12.27
C ARG A 16 35.46 -5.27 12.93
N GLY A 17 34.51 -4.71 12.19
CA GLY A 17 33.12 -4.59 12.63
C GLY A 17 32.57 -5.97 13.00
N ARG A 18 31.83 -6.04 14.10
CA ARG A 18 31.12 -7.23 14.57
C ARG A 18 30.32 -7.83 13.41
N ARG A 19 30.59 -9.07 13.02
CA ARG A 19 29.84 -9.76 11.96
C ARG A 19 28.37 -9.86 12.43
N PRO A 20 27.40 -9.38 11.65
CA PRO A 20 26.01 -9.50 12.03
C PRO A 20 25.63 -10.98 12.10
N VAL A 21 24.95 -11.36 13.20
CA VAL A 21 24.56 -12.75 13.50
C VAL A 21 23.19 -13.02 12.88
N ARG A 22 23.06 -14.14 12.16
CA ARG A 22 21.79 -14.61 11.60
C ARG A 22 20.85 -15.02 12.75
N PRO A 23 19.59 -14.54 12.79
CA PRO A 23 18.63 -14.98 13.79
C PRO A 23 18.28 -16.47 13.64
N ASP A 24 18.07 -17.14 14.78
CA ASP A 24 17.55 -18.51 14.83
C ASP A 24 16.05 -18.49 14.45
N PRO A 25 15.63 -19.25 13.41
CA PRO A 25 14.23 -19.28 12.98
C PRO A 25 13.28 -19.85 14.03
N GLY A 26 13.76 -20.67 14.98
CA GLY A 26 12.96 -21.24 16.06
C GLY A 26 12.59 -20.25 17.17
N SER A 27 13.23 -19.08 17.22
CA SER A 27 13.06 -18.08 18.28
C SER A 27 11.74 -17.28 18.20
N GLY A 28 10.92 -17.50 17.17
CA GLY A 28 9.58 -16.92 17.02
C GLY A 28 9.30 -16.35 15.63
N PRO A 29 8.08 -15.86 15.38
CA PRO A 29 7.65 -15.44 14.04
C PRO A 29 8.51 -14.32 13.42
N VAL A 30 8.90 -13.33 14.24
CA VAL A 30 9.76 -12.22 13.80
C VAL A 30 11.19 -12.70 13.49
N ALA A 31 11.70 -13.66 14.26
CA ALA A 31 13.03 -14.23 14.03
C ALA A 31 13.05 -15.10 12.76
N LEU A 32 12.00 -15.89 12.52
CA LEU A 32 11.79 -16.63 11.28
C LEU A 32 11.71 -15.69 10.07
N PHE A 33 10.98 -14.58 10.18
CA PHE A 33 10.89 -13.59 9.11
C PHE A 33 12.26 -12.98 8.78
N ALA A 34 13.02 -12.60 9.79
CA ALA A 34 14.38 -12.09 9.59
C ALA A 34 15.33 -13.16 9.02
N HIS A 35 15.14 -14.44 9.38
CA HIS A 35 15.87 -15.54 8.78
C HIS A 35 15.62 -15.65 7.26
N ARG A 36 14.36 -15.53 6.82
CA ARG A 36 13.99 -15.49 5.39
C ARG A 36 14.66 -14.32 4.66
N LEU A 37 14.74 -13.13 5.28
CA LEU A 37 15.48 -11.99 4.71
C LEU A 37 16.97 -12.31 4.49
N TRP A 38 17.58 -13.07 5.40
CA TRP A 38 18.96 -13.53 5.25
C TRP A 38 19.13 -14.54 4.10
N GLU A 39 18.19 -15.48 3.95
CA GLU A 39 18.22 -16.42 2.82
C GLU A 39 18.11 -15.68 1.48
N LEU A 40 17.21 -14.70 1.37
CA LEU A 40 17.10 -13.87 0.18
C LEU A 40 18.38 -13.07 -0.09
N LYS A 41 19.03 -12.55 0.96
CA LYS A 41 20.30 -11.83 0.84
C LYS A 41 21.43 -12.74 0.36
N GLU A 42 21.49 -13.99 0.83
CA GLU A 42 22.47 -14.98 0.40
C GLU A 42 22.27 -15.43 -1.05
N GLN A 43 21.04 -15.79 -1.44
CA GLN A 43 20.66 -16.03 -2.84
C GLN A 43 20.98 -14.81 -3.71
N ALA A 44 20.69 -13.65 -3.12
CA ALA A 44 21.11 -12.31 -3.43
C ALA A 44 22.60 -12.08 -3.71
N GLY A 45 23.52 -13.01 -3.47
CA GLY A 45 24.97 -12.76 -3.55
C GLY A 45 25.50 -11.85 -2.42
N ASP A 46 24.84 -11.89 -1.27
CA ASP A 46 25.19 -11.31 0.03
C ASP A 46 25.63 -9.82 0.05
N PRO A 47 24.96 -8.88 -0.66
CA PRO A 47 25.38 -7.47 -0.72
C PRO A 47 25.30 -6.80 0.66
N SER A 48 26.22 -5.91 1.01
CA SER A 48 26.15 -5.23 2.30
C SER A 48 24.89 -4.35 2.41
N PHE A 49 24.37 -4.10 3.62
CA PHE A 49 23.24 -3.17 3.78
C PHE A 49 23.56 -1.75 3.31
N ALA A 50 24.85 -1.37 3.30
CA ALA A 50 25.28 -0.11 2.72
C ALA A 50 25.13 -0.13 1.20
N ASP A 51 25.57 -1.20 0.54
CA ASP A 51 25.42 -1.37 -0.92
C ASP A 51 23.95 -1.44 -1.34
N MET A 52 23.09 -2.08 -0.53
CA MET A 52 21.66 -2.13 -0.79
C MET A 52 21.04 -0.73 -0.80
N ALA A 53 21.39 0.12 0.17
CA ALA A 53 20.87 1.48 0.28
C ALA A 53 21.46 2.44 -0.77
N SER A 54 22.76 2.35 -1.06
CA SER A 54 23.43 3.31 -1.96
C SER A 54 23.40 2.87 -3.42
N ARG A 55 23.78 1.62 -3.71
CA ARG A 55 24.05 1.15 -5.07
C ARG A 55 22.87 0.38 -5.68
N LEU A 56 22.16 -0.40 -4.87
CA LEU A 56 20.98 -1.16 -5.35
C LEU A 56 19.67 -0.36 -5.26
N GLY A 57 19.71 0.85 -4.69
CA GLY A 57 18.62 1.82 -4.73
C GLY A 57 17.46 1.50 -3.79
N ALA A 58 17.73 0.87 -2.64
CA ALA A 58 16.71 0.73 -1.60
C ALA A 58 16.42 2.10 -0.99
N ALA A 59 15.14 2.50 -0.95
CA ALA A 59 14.72 3.73 -0.30
C ALA A 59 14.87 3.65 1.24
N ALA A 60 14.99 2.44 1.80
CA ALA A 60 15.27 2.21 3.22
C ALA A 60 16.75 2.44 3.54
N SER A 61 17.04 3.11 4.67
CA SER A 61 18.41 3.38 5.10
C SER A 61 19.17 2.11 5.48
N LYS A 62 20.52 2.14 5.42
CA LYS A 62 21.40 1.07 5.91
C LYS A 62 21.02 0.56 7.30
N SER A 63 20.74 1.48 8.24
CA SER A 63 20.40 1.13 9.61
C SER A 63 19.01 0.48 9.73
N SER A 64 18.04 0.90 8.90
CA SER A 64 16.71 0.28 8.79
C SER A 64 16.79 -1.14 8.23
N LEU A 65 17.54 -1.34 7.14
CA LEU A 65 17.76 -2.67 6.54
C LEU A 65 18.47 -3.61 7.52
N ALA A 66 19.51 -3.11 8.21
CA ALA A 66 20.19 -3.86 9.25
C ALA A 66 19.27 -4.17 10.44
N ALA A 67 18.31 -3.30 10.76
CA ALA A 67 17.33 -3.55 11.81
C ALA A 67 16.33 -4.64 11.45
N ALA A 68 15.82 -4.63 10.22
CA ALA A 68 14.93 -5.67 9.70
C ALA A 68 15.58 -7.06 9.78
N ALA A 69 16.86 -7.17 9.44
CA ALA A 69 17.59 -8.43 9.44
C ALA A 69 18.01 -8.95 10.83
N ARG A 70 17.75 -8.20 11.93
CA ARG A 70 18.10 -8.64 13.30
C ARG A 70 17.08 -9.57 13.95
N GLY A 71 15.83 -9.59 13.48
CA GLY A 71 14.78 -10.43 14.05
C GLY A 71 14.31 -10.06 15.47
N THR A 72 14.73 -8.90 16.00
CA THR A 72 14.33 -8.43 17.35
C THR A 72 13.02 -7.65 17.36
N THR A 73 12.65 -7.04 16.22
CA THR A 73 11.47 -6.21 16.08
C THR A 73 10.97 -6.34 14.65
N MET A 74 9.65 -6.38 14.48
CA MET A 74 9.06 -6.48 13.14
C MET A 74 9.36 -5.19 12.34
N PRO A 75 9.99 -5.26 11.17
CA PRO A 75 10.19 -4.09 10.32
C PRO A 75 8.85 -3.62 9.73
N SER A 76 8.78 -2.35 9.31
CA SER A 76 7.64 -1.89 8.52
C SER A 76 7.58 -2.63 7.17
N TRP A 77 6.40 -2.64 6.55
CA TRP A 77 6.26 -3.20 5.22
C TRP A 77 7.11 -2.46 4.20
N GLU A 78 7.22 -1.14 4.26
CA GLU A 78 8.06 -0.36 3.34
C GLU A 78 9.52 -0.76 3.47
N THR A 79 10.03 -0.92 4.70
CA THR A 79 11.42 -1.36 4.91
C THR A 79 11.64 -2.78 4.39
N THR A 80 10.66 -3.67 4.62
CA THR A 80 10.66 -5.04 4.10
C THR A 80 10.68 -5.06 2.57
N TRP A 81 9.76 -4.32 1.96
CA TRP A 81 9.61 -4.29 0.51
C TRP A 81 10.87 -3.72 -0.14
N GLU A 82 11.48 -2.68 0.42
CA GLU A 82 12.73 -2.14 -0.11
C GLU A 82 13.91 -3.11 0.04
N PHE A 83 13.95 -3.88 1.13
CA PHE A 83 14.93 -4.96 1.28
C PHE A 83 14.75 -6.03 0.20
N VAL A 84 13.51 -6.46 0.00
CA VAL A 84 13.17 -7.57 -0.90
C VAL A 84 13.28 -7.15 -2.36
N ARG A 85 12.71 -6.00 -2.74
CA ARG A 85 12.66 -5.49 -4.11
C ARG A 85 14.05 -5.39 -4.73
N VAL A 86 15.00 -4.80 -4.02
CA VAL A 86 16.37 -4.63 -4.55
C VAL A 86 17.14 -5.93 -4.70
N LEU A 87 16.73 -7.00 -4.03
CA LEU A 87 17.35 -8.32 -4.12
C LEU A 87 16.59 -9.22 -5.08
N ALA A 88 15.33 -9.51 -4.79
CA ALA A 88 14.48 -10.41 -5.54
C ALA A 88 14.13 -9.88 -6.94
N VAL A 89 13.71 -8.62 -7.05
CA VAL A 89 13.26 -8.06 -8.34
C VAL A 89 14.47 -7.56 -9.13
N HIS A 90 15.27 -6.68 -8.55
CA HIS A 90 16.35 -6.03 -9.29
C HIS A 90 17.56 -6.94 -9.54
N ARG A 91 17.96 -7.78 -8.56
CA ARG A 91 19.18 -8.59 -8.68
C ARG A 91 18.88 -10.01 -9.19
N LEU A 92 17.80 -10.62 -8.74
CA LEU A 92 17.40 -11.98 -9.12
C LEU A 92 16.39 -12.02 -10.28
N GLY A 93 15.86 -10.87 -10.72
CA GLY A 93 14.95 -10.80 -11.88
C GLY A 93 13.59 -11.46 -11.66
N ARG A 94 13.16 -11.66 -10.41
CA ARG A 94 11.86 -12.25 -10.09
C ARG A 94 10.73 -11.26 -10.40
N ASN A 95 9.56 -11.79 -10.75
CA ASN A 95 8.37 -10.98 -11.01
C ASN A 95 7.97 -10.17 -9.77
N GLU A 96 7.78 -8.86 -9.94
CA GLU A 96 7.55 -7.93 -8.84
C GLU A 96 6.27 -8.23 -8.07
N ASP A 97 5.17 -8.52 -8.75
CA ASP A 97 3.86 -8.70 -8.13
C ASP A 97 3.76 -10.04 -7.39
N GLU A 98 4.37 -11.09 -7.93
CA GLU A 98 4.49 -12.39 -7.25
C GLU A 98 5.32 -12.27 -5.98
N VAL A 99 6.51 -11.67 -6.08
CA VAL A 99 7.39 -11.44 -4.92
C VAL A 99 6.70 -10.56 -3.89
N ARG A 100 6.01 -9.50 -4.32
CA ARG A 100 5.29 -8.59 -3.43
C ARG A 100 4.21 -9.33 -2.65
N ARG A 101 3.41 -10.19 -3.30
CA ARG A 101 2.37 -11.00 -2.63
C ARG A 101 2.96 -12.01 -1.68
N GLU A 102 3.95 -12.79 -2.12
CA GLU A 102 4.63 -13.80 -1.29
C GLU A 102 5.21 -13.18 -0.01
N TRP A 103 5.96 -12.10 -0.15
CA TRP A 103 6.60 -11.44 0.99
C TRP A 103 5.59 -10.71 1.88
N ARG A 104 4.47 -10.23 1.33
CA ARG A 104 3.36 -9.67 2.10
C ARG A 104 2.78 -10.74 3.02
N THR A 105 2.55 -11.96 2.52
CA THR A 105 2.09 -13.09 3.32
C THR A 105 3.06 -13.40 4.46
N TYR A 106 4.36 -13.52 4.17
CA TYR A 106 5.36 -13.75 5.22
C TYR A 106 5.42 -12.64 6.27
N TRP A 107 5.27 -11.39 5.84
CA TRP A 107 5.28 -10.23 6.73
C TRP A 107 4.02 -10.21 7.62
N GLU A 108 2.85 -10.52 7.07
CA GLU A 108 1.59 -10.58 7.82
C GLU A 108 1.58 -11.73 8.82
N GLU A 109 2.02 -12.92 8.42
CA GLU A 109 2.17 -14.08 9.32
C GLU A 109 3.04 -13.76 10.52
N ALA A 110 4.19 -13.09 10.30
CA ALA A 110 5.11 -12.72 11.35
C ALA A 110 4.62 -11.54 12.21
N SER A 111 3.74 -10.69 11.66
CA SER A 111 3.16 -9.53 12.35
C SER A 111 1.95 -9.88 13.21
N ARG A 112 1.38 -11.10 13.07
CA ARG A 112 0.26 -11.52 13.89
C ARG A 112 0.69 -11.60 15.36
N PRO A 113 -0.08 -11.01 16.27
CA PRO A 113 0.19 -11.15 17.70
C PRO A 113 0.12 -12.64 18.06
N ALA A 114 1.09 -13.12 18.83
CA ALA A 114 1.11 -14.47 19.38
C ALA A 114 0.05 -14.60 20.49
N ASN A 115 -1.22 -14.40 20.16
CA ASN A 115 -2.37 -14.61 21.02
C ASN A 115 -3.39 -15.47 20.27
N GLY A 116 -3.14 -16.78 20.27
CA GLY A 116 -4.16 -17.80 20.24
C GLY A 116 -3.92 -18.69 21.46
N PRO A 117 -4.97 -19.18 22.15
CA PRO A 117 -4.80 -20.05 23.30
C PRO A 117 -3.91 -21.21 22.89
N ARG A 118 -2.88 -21.46 23.70
CA ARG A 118 -2.06 -22.65 23.65
C ARG A 118 -3.03 -23.81 23.88
N HIS A 119 -3.48 -24.44 22.79
CA HIS A 119 -4.19 -25.71 22.85
C HIS A 119 -3.21 -26.73 23.43
N THR A 120 -3.18 -26.79 24.76
CA THR A 120 -2.80 -27.99 25.47
C THR A 120 -3.82 -29.03 25.06
N ILE A 121 -3.35 -29.97 24.25
CA ILE A 121 -3.94 -31.28 24.08
C ILE A 121 -4.07 -31.87 25.49
N THR A 122 -5.26 -31.85 26.04
CA THR A 122 -5.70 -32.82 27.05
C THR A 122 -7.08 -33.28 26.65
N ASP A 123 -7.11 -34.55 26.34
CA ASP A 123 -8.22 -35.47 26.14
C ASP A 123 -9.30 -35.31 27.23
N GLU A 124 -10.55 -35.03 26.84
CA GLU A 124 -11.76 -35.65 27.44
C GLU A 124 -13.04 -35.12 26.76
N ALA A 125 -13.75 -36.01 26.08
CA ALA A 125 -15.20 -35.88 25.88
C ALA A 125 -15.91 -36.09 27.23
N PRO A 126 -17.12 -35.53 27.45
CA PRO A 126 -18.30 -36.36 27.18
C PRO A 126 -19.52 -35.61 26.59
N THR A 127 -20.21 -36.38 25.74
CA THR A 127 -21.65 -36.69 25.75
C THR A 127 -22.69 -35.58 25.60
N SER A 128 -23.47 -35.76 24.54
CA SER A 128 -24.77 -35.18 24.20
C SER A 128 -25.78 -35.18 25.35
N ASP A 129 -26.59 -34.13 25.43
CA ASP A 129 -28.02 -34.22 25.74
C ASP A 129 -28.78 -33.05 25.08
N GLU A 130 -29.90 -33.40 24.42
CA GLU A 130 -30.79 -32.55 23.61
C GLU A 130 -31.97 -31.97 24.45
N PRO A 131 -32.94 -31.17 23.92
CA PRO A 131 -33.45 -29.94 24.53
C PRO A 131 -34.91 -30.07 25.06
N PRO A 132 -35.52 -29.04 25.69
CA PRO A 132 -36.96 -29.00 25.88
C PRO A 132 -37.62 -28.09 24.81
N ALA A 133 -38.49 -28.63 23.95
CA ALA A 133 -39.94 -28.83 24.13
C ALA A 133 -40.77 -27.59 23.77
N SER A 134 -41.53 -27.71 22.68
CA SER A 134 -42.68 -26.85 22.38
C SER A 134 -43.79 -27.75 21.86
N ASP A 135 -44.84 -27.86 22.67
CA ASP A 135 -46.04 -28.66 22.43
C ASP A 135 -46.93 -28.02 21.35
N ASP A 136 -47.44 -28.87 20.45
CA ASP A 136 -48.48 -28.54 19.48
C ASP A 136 -49.54 -29.66 19.52
N PRO A 137 -50.85 -29.38 19.65
CA PRO A 137 -51.90 -30.38 19.43
C PRO A 137 -52.76 -30.09 18.17
N PRO A 138 -53.49 -31.11 17.63
CA PRO A 138 -53.74 -31.24 16.18
C PRO A 138 -55.26 -31.10 15.80
N PRO A 139 -55.81 -31.59 14.65
CA PRO A 139 -56.34 -30.71 13.60
C PRO A 139 -57.81 -30.97 13.11
N GLY A 140 -58.32 -30.08 12.25
CA GLY A 140 -59.39 -30.31 11.23
C GLY A 140 -60.59 -29.32 11.27
N PRO A 141 -61.48 -29.23 10.24
CA PRO A 141 -61.40 -29.58 8.80
C PRO A 141 -61.81 -28.41 7.82
N ARG A 142 -61.56 -28.58 6.50
CA ARG A 142 -62.12 -27.81 5.34
C ARG A 142 -63.47 -28.44 4.89
N PRO A 143 -64.40 -27.86 4.05
CA PRO A 143 -64.19 -27.07 2.79
C PRO A 143 -65.26 -25.95 2.49
N THR A 144 -65.17 -25.13 1.42
CA THR A 144 -65.84 -25.30 0.09
C THR A 144 -65.60 -24.02 -0.75
N GLY A 145 -65.23 -24.07 -2.05
CA GLY A 145 -66.10 -23.95 -3.24
C GLY A 145 -66.28 -22.47 -3.68
N LYS A 146 -66.18 -21.99 -4.94
CA LYS A 146 -66.37 -22.54 -6.28
C LYS A 146 -65.69 -21.64 -7.35
N ARG A 147 -65.37 -22.23 -8.52
CA ARG A 147 -65.04 -21.59 -9.81
C ARG A 147 -66.30 -21.07 -10.55
N PRO A 148 -66.14 -20.25 -11.60
CA PRO A 148 -66.41 -20.71 -12.99
C PRO A 148 -65.28 -20.28 -13.98
N ARG A 149 -64.78 -21.09 -14.95
CA ARG A 149 -65.29 -21.48 -16.31
C ARG A 149 -65.82 -20.29 -17.13
N SER A 150 -65.62 -20.13 -18.43
CA SER A 150 -64.74 -20.63 -19.51
C SER A 150 -65.27 -19.95 -20.79
N GLY A 151 -64.46 -19.64 -21.81
CA GLY A 151 -65.03 -19.48 -23.16
C GLY A 151 -64.32 -18.57 -24.16
N ARG A 152 -63.32 -19.13 -24.84
CA ARG A 152 -62.95 -18.98 -26.27
C ARG A 152 -63.77 -18.01 -27.15
N ARG A 153 -63.08 -17.28 -28.03
CA ARG A 153 -63.10 -17.47 -29.51
C ARG A 153 -62.04 -16.60 -30.20
N HIS A 154 -61.43 -17.16 -31.25
CA HIS A 154 -60.44 -16.55 -32.13
C HIS A 154 -61.09 -15.57 -33.13
N ALA A 155 -60.34 -14.57 -33.59
CA ALA A 155 -60.49 -13.99 -34.91
C ALA A 155 -59.12 -13.53 -35.43
N VAL A 156 -58.95 -13.67 -36.73
CA VAL A 156 -57.71 -13.73 -37.50
C VAL A 156 -57.78 -12.65 -38.60
N LEU A 157 -56.59 -12.20 -39.02
CA LEU A 157 -56.20 -11.66 -40.34
C LEU A 157 -56.30 -10.16 -40.70
N ALA A 158 -55.30 -9.83 -41.53
CA ALA A 158 -55.19 -8.86 -42.63
C ALA A 158 -54.53 -7.51 -42.29
N ALA A 159 -53.29 -7.22 -42.74
CA ALA A 159 -52.81 -6.98 -44.13
C ALA A 159 -53.34 -5.64 -44.69
N ILE A 160 -52.64 -4.75 -45.43
CA ILE A 160 -51.30 -4.59 -46.07
C ILE A 160 -51.25 -3.09 -46.49
N CYS A 161 -50.09 -2.62 -47.00
CA CYS A 161 -49.80 -1.43 -47.86
C CYS A 161 -49.09 -0.27 -47.14
N GLY A 162 -47.93 0.24 -47.58
CA GLY A 162 -47.10 -0.12 -48.74
C GLY A 162 -45.88 0.81 -48.89
N VAL A 163 -44.82 0.24 -49.48
CA VAL A 163 -43.92 0.77 -50.53
C VAL A 163 -43.17 2.09 -50.23
N VAL A 164 -41.90 2.07 -49.79
CA VAL A 164 -40.61 1.90 -50.53
C VAL A 164 -39.97 3.22 -50.99
N GLY A 165 -38.68 3.35 -50.64
CA GLY A 165 -37.65 4.07 -51.38
C GLY A 165 -36.64 4.73 -50.43
N ALA A 166 -35.33 4.56 -50.50
CA ALA A 166 -34.45 3.76 -51.36
C ALA A 166 -33.04 3.77 -50.72
N GLY A 167 -32.26 2.71 -50.92
CA GLY A 167 -30.79 2.81 -51.01
C GLY A 167 -29.96 2.40 -49.79
N ALA A 168 -29.61 1.11 -49.69
CA ALA A 168 -28.22 0.64 -49.68
C ALA A 168 -28.18 -0.90 -49.70
N ILE A 169 -27.23 -1.42 -50.47
CA ILE A 169 -27.18 -2.78 -51.00
C ILE A 169 -26.64 -3.80 -49.98
N LEU A 170 -27.21 -5.00 -50.07
CA LEU A 170 -26.91 -6.23 -49.35
C LEU A 170 -25.55 -6.84 -49.74
N ILE A 171 -24.90 -7.48 -48.78
CA ILE A 171 -24.37 -8.88 -48.81
C ILE A 171 -23.11 -8.95 -47.92
N GLY A 172 -23.29 -9.56 -46.75
CA GLY A 172 -22.22 -9.88 -45.79
C GLY A 172 -22.74 -10.77 -44.66
N TRP A 173 -23.60 -11.74 -45.00
CA TRP A 173 -23.97 -12.83 -44.10
C TRP A 173 -22.88 -13.89 -44.14
N VAL A 174 -21.93 -13.84 -43.20
CA VAL A 174 -21.36 -15.02 -42.51
C VAL A 174 -21.00 -14.55 -41.10
N LEU A 175 -21.63 -15.15 -40.09
CA LEU A 175 -21.49 -14.87 -38.66
C LEU A 175 -20.07 -15.20 -38.12
N PRO A 176 -19.73 -14.81 -36.87
CA PRO A 176 -18.44 -14.29 -36.47
C PRO A 176 -17.57 -15.39 -35.83
N HIS A 177 -16.26 -15.23 -35.86
CA HIS A 177 -15.38 -16.04 -35.03
C HIS A 177 -14.94 -15.23 -33.82
N ILE A 178 -15.46 -15.70 -32.68
CA ILE A 178 -14.89 -15.57 -31.33
C ILE A 178 -14.94 -14.14 -30.78
N VAL A 179 -16.09 -13.82 -30.21
CA VAL A 179 -16.11 -13.06 -28.96
C VAL A 179 -15.40 -13.98 -27.96
N ASP A 180 -14.20 -13.61 -27.52
CA ASP A 180 -13.58 -14.24 -26.36
C ASP A 180 -14.50 -13.93 -25.18
N ASP A 181 -15.36 -14.89 -24.84
CA ASP A 181 -15.99 -14.99 -23.53
C ASP A 181 -14.88 -15.23 -22.51
N ALA A 182 -14.17 -14.16 -22.15
CA ALA A 182 -13.53 -14.07 -20.86
C ALA A 182 -14.65 -13.90 -19.83
N GLU A 183 -15.29 -15.01 -19.48
CA GLU A 183 -15.98 -15.16 -18.20
C GLU A 183 -14.95 -14.87 -17.11
N GLY A 184 -14.83 -13.59 -16.75
CA GLY A 184 -14.10 -13.16 -15.58
C GLY A 184 -14.76 -13.83 -14.38
N THR A 185 -14.07 -14.79 -13.78
CA THR A 185 -14.35 -15.20 -12.41
C THR A 185 -14.51 -13.91 -11.60
N PRO A 186 -15.61 -13.70 -10.86
CA PRO A 186 -15.74 -12.51 -10.03
C PRO A 186 -14.62 -12.56 -9.00
N THR A 187 -13.53 -11.82 -9.27
CA THR A 187 -12.47 -11.57 -8.30
C THR A 187 -13.17 -11.02 -7.07
N PRO A 188 -13.05 -11.65 -5.90
CA PRO A 188 -13.66 -11.12 -4.68
C PRO A 188 -13.22 -9.65 -4.54
N PRO A 189 -14.13 -8.74 -4.19
CA PRO A 189 -13.80 -7.32 -4.13
C PRO A 189 -12.59 -7.13 -3.23
N ALA A 190 -11.54 -6.52 -3.76
CA ALA A 190 -10.33 -6.26 -3.00
C ALA A 190 -10.73 -5.47 -1.74
N THR A 191 -10.22 -5.90 -0.58
CA THR A 191 -10.51 -5.21 0.68
C THR A 191 -10.06 -3.76 0.56
N PRO A 192 -10.92 -2.77 0.88
CA PRO A 192 -10.54 -1.36 0.83
C PRO A 192 -9.30 -1.07 1.67
N PHE A 193 -8.32 -0.42 1.06
CA PHE A 193 -7.03 -0.08 1.64
C PHE A 193 -6.63 1.32 1.20
N ASP A 194 -6.41 2.20 2.17
CA ASP A 194 -5.98 3.58 1.97
C ASP A 194 -4.47 3.67 2.19
N ASP A 195 -3.75 4.28 1.24
CA ASP A 195 -2.31 4.42 1.35
C ASP A 195 -1.75 5.56 0.50
N SER A 196 -0.63 6.12 0.94
CA SER A 196 0.12 7.15 0.22
C SER A 196 1.59 6.79 0.08
N VAL A 197 2.16 7.16 -1.06
CA VAL A 197 3.62 7.20 -1.28
C VAL A 197 4.05 8.65 -1.53
N PHE A 198 4.99 9.12 -0.72
CA PHE A 198 5.72 10.35 -1.03
C PHE A 198 6.71 10.05 -2.16
N GLU A 199 6.59 10.75 -3.28
CA GLU A 199 7.48 10.53 -4.42
C GLU A 199 8.69 11.46 -4.37
N LYS A 200 8.45 12.78 -4.20
CA LYS A 200 9.54 13.77 -4.11
C LYS A 200 9.07 15.14 -3.65
N ASP A 201 10.04 15.94 -3.22
CA ASP A 201 9.95 17.39 -3.25
C ASP A 201 10.05 17.86 -4.70
N VAL A 202 8.99 18.50 -5.20
CA VAL A 202 8.99 19.09 -6.56
C VAL A 202 9.70 20.43 -6.54
N THR A 203 9.47 21.23 -5.51
CA THR A 203 10.16 22.50 -5.28
C THR A 203 10.77 22.54 -3.87
N TYR A 204 11.80 23.37 -3.68
CA TYR A 204 12.48 23.60 -2.40
C TYR A 204 12.83 22.31 -1.64
N PRO A 205 13.75 21.46 -2.15
CA PRO A 205 14.24 20.29 -1.41
C PRO A 205 14.75 20.65 -0.01
N ASP A 206 14.83 19.65 0.86
CA ASP A 206 15.27 19.85 2.24
C ASP A 206 16.61 20.58 2.35
N GLY A 207 16.66 21.58 3.23
CA GLY A 207 17.85 22.41 3.46
C GLY A 207 17.99 23.60 2.52
N THR A 208 17.03 23.84 1.61
CA THR A 208 17.07 25.01 0.72
C THR A 208 17.22 26.31 1.51
N VAL A 209 18.07 27.21 1.01
CA VAL A 209 18.27 28.55 1.57
C VAL A 209 17.32 29.54 0.90
N VAL A 210 16.60 30.33 1.70
CA VAL A 210 15.65 31.35 1.23
C VAL A 210 15.92 32.68 1.90
N GLN A 211 15.65 33.78 1.19
CA GLN A 211 15.80 35.12 1.74
C GLN A 211 14.67 35.45 2.72
N SER A 212 15.01 36.17 3.78
CA SER A 212 14.06 36.67 4.79
C SER A 212 12.87 37.39 4.15
N GLY A 213 11.66 37.14 4.67
CA GLY A 213 10.41 37.75 4.22
C GLY A 213 9.89 37.30 2.84
N THR A 214 10.66 36.50 2.08
CA THR A 214 10.29 36.05 0.73
C THR A 214 9.15 35.05 0.76
N SER A 215 8.23 35.16 -0.19
CA SER A 215 7.16 34.17 -0.40
C SER A 215 7.51 33.20 -1.52
N PHE A 216 7.21 31.93 -1.32
CA PHE A 216 7.48 30.87 -2.29
C PHE A 216 6.45 29.75 -2.24
N ASP A 217 6.34 29.00 -3.32
CA ASP A 217 5.44 27.86 -3.46
C ASP A 217 6.20 26.55 -3.25
N LYS A 218 5.93 25.89 -2.12
CA LYS A 218 6.43 24.56 -1.82
C LYS A 218 5.49 23.51 -2.40
N THR A 219 6.02 22.64 -3.24
CA THR A 219 5.24 21.58 -3.91
C THR A 219 5.85 20.22 -3.60
N TRP A 220 5.01 19.28 -3.21
CA TRP A 220 5.35 17.87 -3.06
C TRP A 220 4.55 17.04 -4.05
N ARG A 221 5.14 15.96 -4.56
CA ARG A 221 4.43 14.94 -5.32
C ARG A 221 4.12 13.75 -4.43
N ILE A 222 2.85 13.38 -4.35
CA ILE A 222 2.38 12.24 -3.57
C ILE A 222 1.48 11.39 -4.46
N ARG A 223 1.62 10.07 -4.36
CA ARG A 223 0.78 9.10 -5.07
C ARG A 223 -0.20 8.42 -4.13
N ASN A 224 -1.43 8.24 -4.59
CA ASN A 224 -2.39 7.34 -3.96
C ASN A 224 -1.95 5.90 -4.26
N SER A 225 -1.38 5.22 -3.28
CA SER A 225 -0.93 3.81 -3.40
C SER A 225 -1.94 2.82 -2.82
N GLY A 226 -3.09 3.31 -2.38
CA GLY A 226 -4.22 2.50 -1.95
C GLY A 226 -5.04 2.00 -3.15
N ASN A 227 -6.17 1.36 -2.84
CA ASN A 227 -7.17 0.94 -3.82
C ASN A 227 -8.51 1.71 -3.67
N ILE A 228 -8.55 2.70 -2.78
CA ILE A 228 -9.69 3.61 -2.63
C ILE A 228 -9.35 4.99 -3.20
N PRO A 229 -10.30 5.68 -3.86
CA PRO A 229 -10.10 7.04 -4.30
C PRO A 229 -9.98 7.98 -3.08
N TRP A 230 -9.05 8.91 -3.14
CA TRP A 230 -8.98 10.02 -2.20
C TRP A 230 -10.06 11.04 -2.55
N GLN A 231 -10.90 11.33 -1.58
CA GLN A 231 -11.91 12.40 -1.62
C GLN A 231 -11.85 13.14 -0.29
N ASP A 232 -12.13 14.45 -0.33
CA ASP A 232 -12.19 15.33 0.85
C ASP A 232 -10.96 15.22 1.75
N ARG A 233 -9.78 15.18 1.12
CA ARG A 233 -8.48 15.07 1.79
C ARG A 233 -7.83 16.44 1.90
N TYR A 234 -7.05 16.62 2.95
CA TYR A 234 -6.34 17.86 3.21
C TYR A 234 -4.95 17.57 3.77
N LEU A 235 -3.97 18.42 3.48
CA LEU A 235 -2.76 18.52 4.30
C LEU A 235 -3.01 19.51 5.43
N THR A 236 -2.86 19.07 6.67
CA THR A 236 -2.97 19.91 7.88
C THR A 236 -1.61 20.07 8.56
N ARG A 237 -1.27 21.31 8.92
CA ARG A 237 -0.02 21.67 9.60
C ARG A 237 -0.03 21.14 11.04
N MET A 238 1.07 20.48 11.43
CA MET A 238 1.18 19.78 12.72
C MET A 238 1.95 20.53 13.81
N ASN A 239 2.63 21.62 13.47
CA ASN A 239 3.43 22.39 14.40
C ASN A 239 3.28 23.90 14.16
N ASP A 240 3.63 24.67 15.18
CA ASP A 240 3.88 26.09 15.02
C ASP A 240 5.22 26.33 14.32
N THR A 241 5.31 27.47 13.63
CA THR A 241 6.47 27.81 12.80
C THR A 241 6.63 29.32 12.71
N PRO A 242 7.88 29.82 12.64
CA PRO A 242 8.16 31.24 12.39
C PRO A 242 7.82 31.68 10.96
N CYS A 243 7.70 30.74 10.00
CA CYS A 243 7.19 31.05 8.68
C CYS A 243 5.66 31.16 8.68
N LYS A 244 5.12 32.00 7.80
CA LYS A 244 3.68 32.05 7.56
C LYS A 244 3.31 31.02 6.51
N ALA A 245 2.40 30.12 6.85
CA ALA A 245 1.83 29.11 5.97
C ALA A 245 0.37 28.86 6.37
N PRO A 246 -0.49 28.41 5.46
CA PRO A 246 -1.87 28.06 5.81
C PRO A 246 -1.90 26.96 6.89
N LYS A 247 -3.00 26.87 7.64
CA LYS A 247 -3.20 25.78 8.61
C LYS A 247 -3.54 24.46 7.90
N ARG A 248 -4.24 24.56 6.77
CA ARG A 248 -4.76 23.43 6.01
C ARG A 248 -4.81 23.78 4.51
N VAL A 249 -4.52 22.81 3.65
CA VAL A 249 -4.65 22.93 2.18
C VAL A 249 -5.40 21.71 1.66
N ALA A 250 -6.38 21.92 0.78
CA ALA A 250 -7.16 20.85 0.17
C ALA A 250 -6.32 20.05 -0.84
N ILE A 251 -6.61 18.76 -0.92
CA ILE A 251 -6.11 17.84 -1.93
C ILE A 251 -7.34 17.48 -2.76
N GLY A 252 -7.28 17.74 -4.06
CA GLY A 252 -8.36 17.36 -4.98
C GLY A 252 -8.57 15.84 -5.02
N PRO A 253 -9.62 15.35 -5.69
CA PRO A 253 -9.81 13.92 -5.86
C PRO A 253 -8.61 13.27 -6.55
N VAL A 254 -8.16 12.11 -6.04
CA VAL A 254 -7.04 11.34 -6.60
C VAL A 254 -7.42 9.86 -6.67
N LEU A 255 -7.43 9.29 -7.87
CA LEU A 255 -7.77 7.88 -8.05
C LEU A 255 -6.62 6.97 -7.59
N PRO A 256 -6.89 5.69 -7.29
CA PRO A 256 -5.85 4.70 -7.02
C PRO A 256 -4.77 4.69 -8.12
N GLY A 257 -3.50 4.74 -7.71
CA GLY A 257 -2.34 4.77 -8.60
C GLY A 257 -1.97 6.16 -9.13
N GLU A 258 -2.85 7.17 -9.02
CA GLU A 258 -2.57 8.52 -9.51
C GLU A 258 -1.68 9.32 -8.55
N SER A 259 -0.90 10.23 -9.15
CA SER A 259 -0.04 11.17 -8.42
C SER A 259 -0.61 12.57 -8.46
N VAL A 260 -0.47 13.29 -7.36
CA VAL A 260 -0.90 14.68 -7.20
C VAL A 260 0.25 15.55 -6.72
N ASP A 261 0.37 16.73 -7.32
CA ASP A 261 1.28 17.80 -6.87
C ASP A 261 0.51 18.74 -5.93
N ILE A 262 0.86 18.73 -4.65
CA ILE A 262 0.21 19.56 -3.63
C ILE A 262 1.11 20.75 -3.35
N THR A 263 0.58 21.96 -3.60
CA THR A 263 1.32 23.21 -3.46
C THR A 263 0.84 24.02 -2.26
N VAL A 264 1.79 24.50 -1.46
CA VAL A 264 1.57 25.36 -0.31
C VAL A 264 2.39 26.64 -0.46
N ARG A 265 1.71 27.79 -0.45
CA ARG A 265 2.34 29.10 -0.37
C ARG A 265 2.89 29.33 1.04
N VAL A 266 4.19 29.60 1.13
CA VAL A 266 4.89 29.87 2.39
C VAL A 266 5.59 31.22 2.30
N ARG A 267 5.54 32.02 3.37
CA ARG A 267 6.38 33.22 3.55
C ARG A 267 7.43 32.94 4.60
N ALA A 268 8.70 33.08 4.22
CA ALA A 268 9.83 32.98 5.13
C ALA A 268 9.70 33.97 6.29
N ALA A 269 10.30 33.61 7.43
CA ALA A 269 10.39 34.53 8.57
C ALA A 269 11.16 35.80 8.19
N ASP A 270 10.91 36.90 8.89
CA ASP A 270 11.61 38.17 8.67
C ASP A 270 13.01 38.18 9.35
N SER A 271 13.30 37.21 10.22
CA SER A 271 14.59 37.00 10.88
C SER A 271 15.26 35.71 10.39
N PRO A 272 16.61 35.66 10.32
CA PRO A 272 17.33 34.44 9.99
C PRO A 272 17.02 33.27 10.94
N GLY A 273 17.07 32.05 10.42
CA GLY A 273 16.83 30.84 11.20
C GLY A 273 16.25 29.69 10.40
N ARG A 274 16.10 28.53 11.04
CA ARG A 274 15.53 27.34 10.39
C ARG A 274 14.01 27.37 10.47
N CYS A 275 13.36 27.09 9.34
CA CYS A 275 11.92 26.95 9.25
C CYS A 275 11.56 25.52 8.84
N LYS A 276 11.03 24.75 9.80
CA LYS A 276 10.58 23.36 9.59
C LYS A 276 9.10 23.23 9.87
N ILE A 277 8.34 22.75 8.89
CA ILE A 277 6.87 22.62 8.97
C ILE A 277 6.48 21.20 8.60
N PHE A 278 5.76 20.52 9.48
CA PHE A 278 5.24 19.17 9.26
C PHE A 278 3.77 19.21 8.83
N TRP A 279 3.41 18.36 7.87
CA TRP A 279 2.08 18.27 7.29
C TRP A 279 1.57 16.83 7.32
N LYS A 280 0.38 16.64 7.89
CA LYS A 280 -0.29 15.34 7.96
C LYS A 280 -1.56 15.37 7.12
N MET A 281 -1.80 14.30 6.38
CA MET A 281 -3.08 14.15 5.67
C MET A 281 -4.22 13.97 6.67
N THR A 282 -5.31 14.69 6.48
CA THR A 282 -6.52 14.64 7.30
C THR A 282 -7.77 14.58 6.43
N ASP A 283 -8.88 14.12 7.00
CA ASP A 283 -10.21 14.23 6.38
C ASP A 283 -10.77 15.66 6.50
N GLU A 284 -12.01 15.84 6.05
CA GLU A 284 -12.77 17.09 6.15
C GLU A 284 -12.90 17.63 7.58
N HIS A 285 -13.09 16.73 8.56
CA HIS A 285 -13.23 17.06 9.97
C HIS A 285 -11.87 17.33 10.65
N GLY A 286 -10.78 16.98 9.99
CA GLY A 286 -9.43 17.09 10.53
C GLY A 286 -8.91 15.90 11.29
N ALA A 287 -9.60 14.77 11.25
CA ALA A 287 -9.07 13.55 11.79
C ALA A 287 -7.82 13.13 10.97
N PRO A 288 -6.70 12.78 11.62
CA PRO A 288 -5.52 12.28 10.93
C PRO A 288 -5.81 11.00 10.16
N LEU A 289 -5.41 10.98 8.89
CA LEU A 289 -5.49 9.82 8.02
C LEU A 289 -4.12 9.16 7.89
N LEU A 290 -4.10 7.91 7.43
CA LEU A 290 -2.87 7.16 7.18
C LEU A 290 -1.97 7.15 8.44
N ALA A 291 -2.52 6.83 9.61
CA ALA A 291 -1.86 7.06 10.91
C ALA A 291 -0.43 6.49 11.00
N ALA A 292 -0.16 5.36 10.35
CA ALA A 292 1.17 4.73 10.29
C ALA A 292 2.20 5.52 9.46
N LYS A 293 1.76 6.43 8.56
CA LYS A 293 2.64 7.26 7.73
C LYS A 293 3.16 8.46 8.49
N LYS A 294 4.44 8.75 8.31
CA LYS A 294 5.05 9.98 8.82
C LYS A 294 4.46 11.21 8.09
N PRO A 295 4.40 12.37 8.74
CA PRO A 295 4.15 13.64 8.05
C PRO A 295 5.19 13.90 6.96
N ILE A 296 4.78 14.53 5.86
CA ILE A 296 5.72 15.19 4.95
C ILE A 296 6.12 16.53 5.56
N PHE A 297 7.20 17.16 5.08
CA PHE A 297 7.66 18.40 5.67
C PHE A 297 8.29 19.36 4.67
N LEU A 298 8.34 20.63 5.09
CA LEU A 298 9.21 21.66 4.56
C LEU A 298 10.38 21.84 5.53
N ASP A 299 11.60 21.97 5.02
CA ASP A 299 12.79 22.29 5.81
C ASP A 299 13.67 23.28 5.04
N VAL A 300 13.67 24.55 5.47
CA VAL A 300 14.45 25.62 4.83
C VAL A 300 15.25 26.41 5.84
N SER A 301 16.36 26.99 5.39
CA SER A 301 17.16 27.94 6.17
C SER A 301 16.90 29.35 5.64
N VAL A 302 16.45 30.24 6.53
CA VAL A 302 16.21 31.64 6.23
C VAL A 302 17.50 32.42 6.51
N THR A 303 17.92 33.21 5.52
CA THR A 303 19.09 34.12 5.60
C THR A 303 18.69 35.58 5.43
#